data_AF-A0A2E8WAZ3-F1
#
_entry.id   AF-A0A2E8WAZ3-F1
#
_cell.length_a   1.000
_cell.length_b   1.000
_cell.length_c   1.000
_cell.angle_alpha   90.00
_cell.angle_beta   90.00
_cell.angle_gamma   90.00
#
_symmetry.space_group_name_H-M   'P 1'
#
loop_
_entity.id
_entity.type
_entity.pdbx_description
1 polymer ?
#
loop_
_entity_poly.entity_id
_entity_poly.type
_entity_poly.pdbx_seq_one_letter_code
_entity_poly.pdbx_strand_id
1 'polypeptide(L)' 'MVAADDGALWVLGNGRGIDPDHLKRVFDPGFKTKIVGVGLGLATTFQIVQKHRGRIDVESEVGVGSTFSIRLPFCESEDA' A
#
# COMPACT_ATOMS: atom_id res chain seq x y z
N MET A 1 15.73 -24.41 -4.20
CA MET A 1 15.19 -23.05 -4.26
C MET A 1 14.17 -22.96 -3.15
N VAL A 2 14.58 -22.45 -1.99
CA VAL A 2 13.69 -22.32 -0.83
C VAL A 2 12.77 -21.13 -1.13
N ALA A 3 11.46 -21.29 -0.98
CA ALA A 3 10.54 -20.17 -1.06
C ALA A 3 10.91 -19.22 0.09
N ALA A 4 11.22 -17.97 -0.22
CA ALA A 4 11.34 -16.96 0.82
C ALA A 4 9.96 -16.80 1.47
N ASP A 5 9.87 -16.96 2.78
CA ASP A 5 8.66 -16.65 3.50
C ASP A 5 8.47 -15.11 3.45
N ASP A 6 7.25 -14.67 3.13
CA ASP A 6 6.88 -13.25 3.10
C ASP A 6 5.95 -12.93 4.28
N GLY A 7 6.18 -11.80 4.93
CA GLY A 7 5.26 -11.20 5.89
C GLY A 7 4.18 -10.39 5.19
N ALA A 8 2.92 -10.51 5.65
CA ALA A 8 1.79 -9.74 5.14
C ALA A 8 1.16 -8.85 6.24
N LEU A 9 0.86 -7.60 5.88
CA LEU A 9 0.17 -6.61 6.72
C LEU A 9 -1.02 -6.04 5.96
N TRP A 10 -2.17 -5.98 6.63
CA TRP A 10 -3.38 -5.33 6.10
C TRP A 10 -3.74 -4.12 6.94
N VAL A 11 -4.07 -3.02 6.25
CA VAL A 11 -4.59 -1.79 6.86
C VAL A 11 -5.99 -1.55 6.30
N LEU A 12 -7.00 -1.71 7.15
CA LEU A 12 -8.39 -1.50 6.80
C LEU A 12 -8.83 -0.08 7.19
N GLY A 13 -9.43 0.63 6.24
CA GLY A 13 -10.07 1.91 6.44
C GLY A 13 -11.57 1.81 6.17
N ASN A 14 -12.40 2.25 7.11
CA ASN A 14 -13.86 2.32 7.01
C ASN A 14 -14.38 3.64 6.42
N GLY A 15 -13.55 4.31 5.59
CA GLY A 15 -13.91 5.58 4.96
C GLY A 15 -14.87 5.40 3.78
N ARG A 16 -15.06 6.47 3.00
CA ARG A 16 -15.94 6.48 1.82
C ARG A 16 -15.49 5.60 0.64
N GLY A 17 -14.38 4.87 0.76
CA GLY A 17 -13.72 4.20 -0.35
C GLY A 17 -13.05 5.14 -1.36
N ILE A 18 -12.50 4.55 -2.42
CA ILE A 18 -11.78 5.21 -3.51
C ILE A 18 -12.54 4.94 -4.80
N ASP A 19 -12.72 5.99 -5.60
CA ASP A 19 -13.31 5.87 -6.94
C ASP A 19 -12.45 4.94 -7.82
N PRO A 20 -13.05 3.99 -8.56
CA PRO A 20 -12.31 3.07 -9.44
C PRO A 20 -11.36 3.78 -10.42
N ASP A 21 -11.73 4.97 -10.93
CA ASP A 21 -10.90 5.73 -11.86
C ASP A 21 -9.64 6.30 -11.19
N HIS A 22 -9.68 6.45 -9.87
CA HIS A 22 -8.57 6.94 -9.07
C HIS A 22 -7.61 5.83 -8.63
N LEU A 23 -8.04 4.57 -8.58
CA LEU A 23 -7.22 3.44 -8.11
C LEU A 23 -5.89 3.31 -8.85
N LYS A 24 -5.86 3.63 -10.15
CA LYS A 24 -4.63 3.57 -10.96
C LYS A 24 -3.61 4.65 -10.61
N ARG A 25 -4.05 5.69 -9.90
CA ARG A 25 -3.28 6.91 -9.63
C ARG A 25 -2.99 7.14 -8.15
N VAL A 26 -3.55 6.33 -7.24
CA VAL A 26 -3.39 6.57 -5.79
C VAL A 26 -1.96 6.52 -5.29
N PHE A 27 -1.07 5.86 -6.04
CA PHE A 27 0.37 5.79 -5.75
C PHE A 27 1.19 6.83 -6.53
N ASP A 28 0.56 7.63 -7.39
CA ASP A 28 1.24 8.68 -8.14
C ASP A 28 1.62 9.84 -7.19
N PRO A 29 2.87 10.34 -7.25
CA PRO A 29 3.29 11.49 -6.45
C PRO A 29 2.38 12.71 -6.69
N GLY A 30 1.80 13.24 -5.61
CA GLY A 30 0.98 14.44 -5.65
C GLY A 30 -0.49 14.20 -5.98
N PHE A 31 -0.89 12.96 -6.28
CA PHE A 31 -2.29 12.62 -6.50
C PHE A 31 -3.10 12.77 -5.21
N LYS A 32 -4.25 13.45 -5.30
CA LYS A 32 -5.16 13.66 -4.18
C LYS A 32 -6.58 13.91 -4.69
N THR A 33 -7.56 13.42 -3.93
CA THR A 33 -8.98 13.71 -4.14
C THR A 33 -9.52 14.73 -3.13
N LYS A 34 -8.67 15.21 -2.22
CA LYS A 34 -9.00 16.20 -1.18
C LYS A 34 -8.19 17.46 -1.44
N ILE A 35 -8.76 18.60 -1.11
CA ILE A 35 -8.12 19.91 -1.29
C ILE A 35 -6.92 20.08 -0.35
N VAL A 36 -7.03 19.53 0.86
CA VAL A 36 -6.00 19.59 1.90
C VAL A 36 -4.97 18.48 1.73
N GLY A 37 -3.69 18.82 1.89
CA GLY A 37 -2.56 17.90 1.83
C GLY A 37 -1.83 17.91 0.48
N VAL A 38 -0.58 17.45 0.49
CA VAL A 38 0.32 17.45 -0.69
C VAL A 38 0.13 16.19 -1.55
N GLY A 39 -0.45 15.11 -1.02
CA GLY A 39 -0.67 13.87 -1.78
C GLY A 39 0.59 13.02 -1.97
N LEU A 40 1.55 13.08 -1.02
CA LEU A 40 2.82 12.35 -1.12
C LEU A 40 2.87 11.08 -0.26
N GLY A 41 1.92 10.89 0.66
CA GLY A 41 1.95 9.78 1.63
C GLY A 41 1.99 8.41 0.96
N LEU A 42 0.96 8.08 0.17
CA LEU A 42 0.87 6.78 -0.52
C LEU A 42 2.00 6.58 -1.54
N ALA A 43 2.40 7.62 -2.27
CA ALA A 43 3.54 7.56 -3.17
C ALA A 43 4.83 7.21 -2.42
N THR A 44 5.06 7.82 -1.26
CA THR A 44 6.23 7.55 -0.40
C THR A 44 6.18 6.12 0.14
N THR A 45 5.02 5.67 0.64
CA THR A 45 4.82 4.29 1.10
C THR A 45 5.10 3.29 -0.01
N PHE A 46 4.60 3.52 -1.22
CA PHE A 46 4.88 2.68 -2.39
C PHE A 46 6.39 2.57 -2.64
N GLN A 47 7.11 3.69 -2.66
CA GLN A 47 8.56 3.69 -2.85
C GLN A 47 9.31 2.95 -1.73
N ILE A 48 8.87 3.10 -0.47
CA ILE A 48 9.46 2.38 0.66
C ILE A 48 9.28 0.87 0.48
N VAL A 49 8.06 0.41 0.20
CA VAL A 49 7.75 -1.01 0.01
C VAL A 49 8.56 -1.60 -1.14
N GLN A 50 8.60 -0.92 -2.29
CA GLN A 50 9.39 -1.35 -3.46
C GLN A 50 10.89 -1.44 -3.15
N LYS A 51 11.45 -0.48 -2.39
CA LYS A 51 12.87 -0.51 -1.95
C LYS A 51 13.20 -1.72 -1.09
N HIS A 52 12.22 -2.23 -0.35
CA HIS A 52 12.35 -3.44 0.46
C HIS A 52 11.97 -4.72 -0.33
N ARG A 53 11.87 -4.63 -1.67
CA ARG A 53 11.45 -5.74 -2.55
C ARG A 53 10.07 -6.31 -2.18
N GLY A 54 9.26 -5.52 -1.50
CA GLY A 54 7.90 -5.86 -1.17
C GLY A 54 6.92 -5.48 -2.27
N ARG A 55 5.65 -5.69 -1.96
CA ARG A 55 4.52 -5.31 -2.80
C ARG A 55 3.44 -4.65 -1.97
N ILE A 56 2.84 -3.59 -2.50
CA ILE A 56 1.64 -2.98 -1.92
C ILE A 56 0.51 -3.01 -2.95
N ASP A 57 -0.66 -3.45 -2.51
CA ASP A 57 -1.89 -3.48 -3.30
C ASP A 57 -3.01 -2.76 -2.52
N VAL A 58 -4.07 -2.33 -3.22
CA VAL A 58 -5.24 -1.72 -2.61
C VAL A 58 -6.52 -2.29 -3.22
N GLU A 59 -7.46 -2.62 -2.36
CA GLU A 59 -8.83 -2.97 -2.72
C GLU A 59 -9.76 -1.93 -2.10
N SER A 60 -10.75 -1.45 -2.83
CA SER A 60 -11.66 -0.44 -2.32
C SER A 60 -13.01 -0.50 -2.99
N GLU A 61 -14.04 -0.20 -2.20
CA GLU A 61 -15.41 -0.07 -2.66
C GLU A 61 -16.00 1.25 -2.14
N VAL A 62 -16.61 2.02 -3.06
CA VAL A 62 -17.22 3.31 -2.74
C VAL A 62 -18.36 3.12 -1.74
N GLY A 63 -18.34 3.88 -0.65
CA GLY A 63 -19.31 3.80 0.43
C GLY A 63 -19.01 2.73 1.49
N VAL A 64 -18.05 1.84 1.26
CA VAL A 64 -17.67 0.77 2.20
C VAL A 64 -16.33 1.06 2.87
N GLY A 65 -15.29 1.33 2.07
CA GLY A 65 -13.94 1.50 2.59
C GLY A 65 -12.83 1.11 1.63
N SER A 66 -11.61 1.01 2.18
CA SER A 66 -10.41 0.61 1.45
C SER A 66 -9.54 -0.27 2.33
N THR A 67 -8.94 -1.30 1.75
CA THR A 67 -7.96 -2.18 2.38
C THR A 67 -6.66 -2.09 1.62
N PHE A 68 -5.58 -1.71 2.31
CA PHE A 68 -4.23 -1.74 1.77
C PHE A 68 -3.52 -2.99 2.26
N SER A 69 -2.91 -3.73 1.34
CA SER A 69 -2.18 -4.97 1.62
C SER A 69 -0.71 -4.77 1.31
N ILE A 70 0.16 -4.96 2.29
CA ILE A 70 1.62 -4.86 2.14
C ILE A 70 2.22 -6.24 2.37
N ARG A 71 3.04 -6.69 1.42
CA ARG A 71 3.85 -7.91 1.51
C ARG A 71 5.32 -7.53 1.50
N LEU A 72 6.09 -8.06 2.43
CA LEU A 72 7.53 -7.83 2.52
C LEU A 72 8.23 -9.18 2.69
N PRO A 73 9.35 -9.42 1.98
CA PRO A 73 10.15 -10.61 2.23
C PRO A 73 10.71 -10.57 3.64
N PHE A 74 10.67 -11.72 4.34
CA PHE A 74 11.39 -11.81 5.60
C PHE A 74 12.89 -11.75 5.31
N CYS A 75 13.59 -11.00 6.15
CA CYS A 75 15.02 -11.19 6.29
C CYS A 75 15.18 -12.43 7.16
N GLU A 76 15.96 -13.43 6.73
CA GLU A 76 16.43 -14.45 7.68
C GLU A 76 17.09 -13.70 8.83
N SER A 77 16.58 -13.86 10.04
CA SER A 77 17.34 -13.48 11.22
C SER A 77 18.52 -14.44 11.28
N GLU A 78 19.74 -13.93 11.17
CA GLU A 78 20.87 -14.62 11.77
C GLU A 78 20.61 -14.57 13.29
N ASP A 79 19.92 -15.59 13.79
CA ASP A 79 19.86 -15.88 15.22
C ASP A 79 21.30 -16.16 15.66
N ALA A 80 21.92 -15.14 16.28
CA ALA A 80 23.26 -15.19 16.85
C ALA A 80 23.29 -15.97 18.16
#